data_AF-A0A0C3L7F4-F1
#
_entry.id   AF-A0A0C3L7F4-F1
#
_cell.length_a   1.000
_cell.length_b   1.000
_cell.length_c   1.000
_cell.angle_alpha   90.00
_cell.angle_beta   90.00
_cell.angle_gamma   90.00
#
_symmetry.space_group_name_H-M   'P 1'
#
loop_
_entity.id
_entity.type
_entity.pdbx_description
1 polymer ?
#
loop_
_entity_poly.entity_id
_entity_poly.type
_entity_poly.pdbx_seq_one_letter_code
_entity_poly.pdbx_strand_id
1 'polypeptide(L)'
;FWYARVLGIYHLQVIHRPSGIKAAQTLEVLWIRWLGEDPEYTGGLANRRLERVGYVPAEDDGAFGFIYPAVVIRGAHLIPSFIFEKATDLLPESKYWDSKDGDWVNYYVNPFVDRDMLSRFLGTGAGHVALGTMSEP
;
A
#
# COMPACT_ATOMS: atom_id res chain seq x y z
N PHE A 1 4.47 4.98 -6.57
CA PHE A 1 3.92 3.64 -6.29
C PHE A 1 3.00 3.75 -5.08
N TRP A 2 2.10 2.80 -4.86
CA TRP A 2 1.10 2.89 -3.79
C TRP A 2 1.39 1.86 -2.71
N TYR A 3 0.94 2.14 -1.49
CA TYR A 3 1.03 1.20 -0.36
C TYR A 3 -0.35 0.63 -0.06
N ALA A 4 -0.37 -0.63 0.34
CA ALA A 4 -1.60 -1.29 0.76
C ALA A 4 -1.31 -2.31 1.86
N ARG A 5 -2.27 -2.48 2.78
CA ARG A 5 -2.28 -3.59 3.72
C ARG A 5 -2.98 -4.77 3.06
N VAL A 6 -2.29 -5.91 2.98
CA VAL A 6 -2.93 -7.17 2.56
C VAL A 6 -3.80 -7.68 3.69
N LEU A 7 -5.09 -7.84 3.42
CA LEU A 7 -6.10 -8.34 4.35
C LEU A 7 -6.37 -9.84 4.15
N GLY A 8 -6.17 -10.34 2.94
CA GLY A 8 -6.37 -11.73 2.60
C GLY A 8 -5.60 -12.13 1.34
N ILE A 9 -5.16 -13.39 1.32
CA ILE A 9 -4.51 -14.04 0.18
C ILE A 9 -5.40 -15.21 -0.22
N TYR A 10 -5.90 -15.20 -1.44
CA TYR A 10 -6.86 -16.19 -1.91
C TYR A 10 -6.33 -16.93 -3.13
N HIS A 11 -6.57 -18.24 -3.15
CA HIS A 11 -6.41 -19.10 -4.32
C HIS A 11 -7.80 -19.59 -4.71
N LEU A 12 -8.31 -19.09 -5.83
CA LEU A 12 -9.69 -19.29 -6.27
C LEU A 12 -9.71 -20.21 -7.50
N GLN A 13 -10.67 -21.11 -7.54
CA GLN A 13 -11.04 -21.82 -8.76
C GLN A 13 -12.21 -21.10 -9.40
N VAL A 14 -11.95 -20.38 -10.50
CA VAL A 14 -12.95 -19.52 -11.15
C VAL A 14 -13.35 -20.07 -12.53
N ILE A 15 -14.63 -19.94 -12.86
CA ILE A 15 -15.15 -20.22 -14.20
C ILE A 15 -15.72 -18.92 -14.75
N HIS A 16 -15.05 -18.35 -15.74
CA HIS A 16 -15.52 -17.14 -16.41
C HIS A 16 -16.50 -17.51 -17.53
N ARG A 17 -17.79 -17.60 -17.19
CA ARG A 17 -18.84 -17.99 -18.14
C ARG A 17 -18.87 -17.16 -19.44
N PRO A 18 -18.67 -15.83 -19.42
CA PRO A 18 -18.68 -15.03 -20.63
C PRO A 18 -17.55 -15.33 -21.62
N SER A 19 -16.40 -15.87 -21.19
CA SER A 19 -15.32 -16.25 -22.13
C SER A 19 -15.55 -17.60 -22.81
N GLY A 20 -16.63 -18.32 -22.48
CA GLY A 20 -16.90 -19.65 -23.00
C GLY A 20 -15.97 -20.75 -22.45
N ILE A 21 -15.05 -20.39 -21.54
CA ILE A 21 -14.16 -21.35 -20.89
C ILE A 21 -14.95 -22.10 -19.81
N LYS A 22 -15.14 -23.40 -20.03
CA LYS A 22 -15.88 -24.28 -19.10
C LYS A 22 -15.01 -24.91 -18.01
N ALA A 23 -13.70 -24.94 -18.21
CA ALA A 23 -12.75 -25.45 -17.22
C ALA A 23 -12.50 -24.41 -16.13
N ALA A 24 -12.44 -24.86 -14.88
CA ALA A 24 -12.04 -23.99 -13.77
C ALA A 24 -10.57 -23.58 -13.93
N GLN A 25 -10.30 -22.28 -13.79
CA GLN A 25 -8.96 -21.71 -13.80
C GLN A 25 -8.56 -21.31 -12.40
N THR A 26 -7.29 -21.50 -12.08
CA THR A 26 -6.71 -21.01 -10.83
C THR A 26 -6.44 -19.52 -10.95
N LEU A 27 -6.99 -18.74 -10.05
CA LEU A 27 -6.75 -17.31 -9.92
C LEU A 27 -6.25 -17.01 -8.51
N GLU A 28 -5.10 -16.36 -8.43
CA GLU A 28 -4.57 -15.84 -7.18
C GLU A 28 -4.93 -14.36 -7.05
N VAL A 29 -5.45 -13.98 -5.88
CA VAL A 29 -5.86 -12.60 -5.64
C VAL A 29 -5.54 -12.19 -4.21
N LEU A 30 -5.03 -10.96 -4.07
CA LEU A 30 -4.85 -10.32 -2.79
C LEU A 30 -6.03 -9.37 -2.57
N TRP A 31 -6.70 -9.50 -1.44
CA TRP A 31 -7.61 -8.48 -0.97
C TRP A 31 -6.83 -7.49 -0.10
N ILE A 32 -6.94 -6.22 -0.43
CA ILE A 32 -6.12 -5.17 0.14
C ILE A 32 -6.97 -3.99 0.62
N ARG A 33 -6.37 -3.21 1.54
CA ARG A 33 -6.83 -1.88 1.93
C ARG A 33 -5.75 -0.87 1.58
N TRP A 34 -6.11 0.15 0.82
CA TRP A 34 -5.16 1.13 0.29
C TRP A 34 -4.75 2.16 1.35
N LEU A 35 -3.51 2.62 1.24
CA LEU A 35 -3.01 3.78 1.95
C LEU A 35 -2.74 4.91 0.96
N GLY A 36 -3.23 6.11 1.28
CA GLY A 36 -2.99 7.35 0.55
C GLY A 36 -1.90 8.19 1.19
N GLU A 37 -1.41 9.18 0.45
CA GLU A 37 -0.54 10.23 0.98
C GLU A 37 -1.31 11.10 1.97
N ASP A 38 -0.61 11.60 2.98
CA ASP A 38 -1.15 12.61 3.88
C ASP A 38 -1.07 14.01 3.22
N PRO A 39 -2.20 14.65 2.88
CA PRO A 39 -2.21 15.94 2.18
C PRO A 39 -1.61 17.08 3.02
N GLU A 40 -1.52 16.93 4.34
CA GLU A 40 -0.95 17.93 5.25
C GLU A 40 0.55 17.71 5.49
N TYR A 41 1.17 16.74 4.81
CA TYR A 41 2.55 16.36 5.04
C TYR A 41 3.39 16.26 3.78
N THR A 42 4.53 16.96 3.78
CA THR A 42 5.55 16.78 2.74
C THR A 42 6.71 15.95 3.28
N GLY A 43 6.75 14.69 2.86
CA GLY A 43 7.80 13.73 3.19
C GLY A 43 8.89 13.64 2.12
N GLY A 44 9.66 12.56 2.19
CA GLY A 44 10.62 12.17 1.16
C GLY A 44 12.05 12.58 1.46
N LEU A 45 12.96 11.96 0.71
CA LEU A 45 14.41 12.07 0.90
C LEU A 45 14.91 13.52 0.77
N ALA A 46 14.35 14.28 -0.18
CA ALA A 46 14.70 15.69 -0.40
C ALA A 46 14.44 16.55 0.86
N ASN A 47 13.38 16.24 1.60
CA ASN A 47 13.01 16.91 2.85
C ASN A 47 13.67 16.29 4.08
N ARG A 48 14.49 15.24 3.91
CA ARG A 48 15.10 14.45 5.00
C ARG A 48 14.06 13.95 6.01
N ARG A 49 12.88 13.58 5.50
CA ARG A 49 11.72 13.13 6.30
C ARG A 49 11.20 11.82 5.71
N LEU A 50 10.75 10.92 6.58
CA LEU A 50 10.07 9.71 6.12
C LEU A 50 8.76 10.10 5.43
N GLU A 51 8.39 9.39 4.36
CA GLU A 51 7.06 9.53 3.77
C GLU A 51 6.00 9.18 4.83
N ARG A 52 4.90 9.93 4.83
CA ARG A 52 3.76 9.70 5.71
C ARG A 52 2.54 9.34 4.89
N VAL A 53 1.87 8.26 5.27
CA VAL A 53 0.70 7.71 4.60
C VAL A 53 -0.40 7.40 5.62
N GLY A 54 -1.65 7.34 5.20
CA GLY A 54 -2.80 6.97 6.03
C GLY A 54 -3.74 6.05 5.27
N TYR A 55 -4.61 5.33 5.96
CA TYR A 55 -5.64 4.56 5.26
C TYR A 55 -6.60 5.49 4.52
N VAL A 56 -7.01 5.05 3.33
CA VAL A 56 -8.16 5.65 2.66
C VAL A 56 -9.43 5.28 3.48
N PRO A 57 -10.28 6.25 3.87
CA PRO A 57 -11.51 6.00 4.63
C PRO A 57 -12.44 5.02 3.90
N ALA A 58 -13.11 4.14 4.64
CA ALA A 58 -13.92 3.06 4.08
C ALA A 58 -15.13 3.53 3.25
N GLU A 59 -15.54 4.78 3.41
CA GLU A 59 -16.60 5.45 2.67
C GLU A 59 -16.18 5.77 1.22
N ASP A 60 -14.88 5.78 0.93
CA ASP A 60 -14.35 5.94 -0.42
C ASP A 60 -14.38 4.59 -1.17
N ASP A 61 -14.97 4.59 -2.37
CA ASP A 61 -15.06 3.41 -3.24
C ASP A 61 -13.68 2.79 -3.56
N GLY A 62 -12.61 3.57 -3.46
CA GLY A 62 -11.23 3.18 -3.68
C GLY A 62 -10.49 2.68 -2.43
N ALA A 63 -11.13 2.57 -1.26
CA ALA A 63 -10.45 2.19 -0.03
C ALA A 63 -9.98 0.73 -0.01
N PHE A 64 -10.72 -0.14 -0.69
CA PHE A 64 -10.43 -1.57 -0.77
C PHE A 64 -10.28 -2.01 -2.22
N GLY A 65 -9.54 -3.09 -2.43
CA GLY A 65 -9.35 -3.62 -3.77
C GLY A 65 -8.92 -5.07 -3.80
N PHE A 66 -9.00 -5.63 -4.99
CA PHE A 66 -8.44 -6.93 -5.31
C PHE A 66 -7.33 -6.74 -6.34
N ILE A 67 -6.14 -7.23 -6.04
CA ILE A 67 -4.98 -7.13 -6.95
C ILE A 67 -4.36 -8.50 -7.24
N TYR A 68 -3.76 -8.62 -8.41
CA TYR A 68 -3.00 -9.81 -8.79
C TYR A 68 -1.64 -9.81 -8.06
N PRO A 69 -1.20 -10.91 -7.42
CA PRO A 69 0.04 -10.92 -6.65
C PRO A 69 1.28 -10.46 -7.42
N ALA A 70 1.36 -10.70 -8.73
CA ALA A 70 2.52 -10.31 -9.53
C ALA A 70 2.70 -8.79 -9.69
N VAL A 71 1.70 -7.97 -9.34
CA VAL A 71 1.83 -6.51 -9.34
C VAL A 71 2.45 -5.98 -8.03
N VAL A 72 2.61 -6.83 -7.02
CA VAL A 72 3.23 -6.46 -5.75
C VAL A 72 4.73 -6.36 -5.94
N ILE A 73 5.27 -5.17 -5.70
CA ILE A 73 6.71 -4.92 -5.80
C ILE A 73 7.44 -5.62 -4.66
N ARG A 74 6.97 -5.41 -3.41
CA ARG A 74 7.49 -6.04 -2.19
C ARG A 74 6.68 -5.63 -0.95
N GLY A 75 6.97 -6.29 0.18
CA GLY A 75 6.57 -5.81 1.50
C GLY A 75 7.31 -4.52 1.89
N ALA A 76 6.61 -3.64 2.61
CA ALA A 76 7.13 -2.41 3.20
C ALA A 76 6.95 -2.44 4.72
N HIS A 77 7.84 -1.75 5.44
CA HIS A 77 7.73 -1.59 6.88
C HIS A 77 7.11 -0.23 7.21
N LEU A 78 5.93 -0.25 7.83
CA LEU A 78 5.20 0.94 8.24
C LEU A 78 5.32 1.11 9.75
N ILE A 79 5.71 2.32 10.18
CA ILE A 79 5.83 2.68 11.59
C ILE A 79 4.62 3.54 11.96
N PRO A 80 3.77 3.15 12.91
CA PRO A 80 2.67 3.99 13.36
C PRO A 80 3.13 5.37 13.82
N SER A 81 2.40 6.41 13.45
CA SER A 81 2.62 7.75 13.99
C SER A 81 1.95 7.87 15.35
N PHE A 82 2.70 7.57 16.42
CA PHE A 82 2.20 7.61 17.80
C PHE A 82 1.67 8.98 18.25
N ILE A 83 2.05 10.07 17.57
CA ILE A 83 1.63 11.43 17.89
C ILE A 83 0.15 11.69 17.52
N PHE A 84 -0.36 11.02 16.48
CA PHE A 84 -1.74 11.24 16.00
C PHE A 84 -2.73 10.21 16.56
N GLU A 85 -2.26 9.33 17.44
CA GLU A 85 -3.06 8.28 18.06
C GLU A 85 -3.83 7.44 17.02
N LYS A 86 -4.97 6.88 17.43
CA LYS A 86 -5.81 6.00 16.61
C LYS A 86 -7.15 6.67 16.31
N ALA A 87 -7.70 6.33 15.16
CA ALA A 87 -9.00 6.73 14.68
C ALA A 87 -9.94 5.52 14.60
N THR A 88 -11.21 5.76 14.90
CA THR A 88 -12.29 4.75 14.85
C THR A 88 -13.28 5.00 13.72
N ASP A 89 -13.08 6.08 12.95
CA ASP A 89 -13.93 6.55 11.85
C ASP A 89 -13.34 6.25 10.46
N LEU A 90 -12.12 5.71 10.36
CA LEU A 90 -11.51 5.29 9.07
C LEU A 90 -12.11 3.98 8.51
N LEU A 91 -12.73 3.19 9.37
CA LEU A 91 -13.39 1.93 9.04
C LEU A 91 -14.38 1.60 10.16
N PRO A 92 -15.63 1.21 9.87
CA PRO A 92 -16.52 0.68 10.90
C PRO A 92 -15.87 -0.47 11.68
N GLU A 93 -16.23 -0.59 12.96
CA GLU A 93 -15.65 -1.59 13.87
C GLU A 93 -15.64 -2.98 13.23
N SER A 94 -14.45 -3.52 13.04
CA SER A 94 -14.25 -4.80 12.36
C SER A 94 -12.93 -5.45 12.76
N LYS A 95 -12.79 -6.73 12.43
CA LYS A 95 -11.54 -7.48 12.64
C LYS A 95 -10.34 -6.97 11.81
N TYR A 96 -10.56 -6.00 10.92
CA TYR A 96 -9.51 -5.46 10.04
C TYR A 96 -8.89 -4.17 10.58
N TRP A 97 -9.35 -3.70 11.74
CA TRP A 97 -8.62 -2.67 12.48
C TRP A 97 -7.19 -3.10 12.80
N ASP A 98 -6.30 -2.13 12.95
CA ASP A 98 -4.95 -2.39 13.44
C ASP A 98 -4.95 -2.91 14.88
N SER A 99 -5.95 -2.53 15.68
CA SER A 99 -6.09 -2.93 17.07
C SER A 99 -7.54 -2.85 17.56
N LYS A 100 -7.80 -3.26 18.81
CA LYS A 100 -9.11 -3.08 19.47
C LYS A 100 -9.54 -1.62 19.64
N ASP A 101 -8.61 -0.67 19.56
CA ASP A 101 -8.85 0.76 19.78
C ASP A 101 -8.89 1.54 18.44
N GLY A 102 -9.07 0.85 17.31
CA GLY A 102 -9.08 1.48 15.98
C GLY A 102 -7.79 1.33 15.19
N ASP A 103 -7.73 2.11 14.11
CA ASP A 103 -6.62 2.21 13.17
C ASP A 103 -5.70 3.35 13.53
N TRP A 104 -4.40 3.25 13.23
CA TRP A 104 -3.53 4.42 13.33
C TRP A 104 -3.90 5.44 12.26
N VAL A 105 -3.95 6.73 12.64
CA VAL A 105 -4.29 7.82 11.71
C VAL A 105 -3.28 7.88 10.56
N ASN A 106 -1.99 7.80 10.90
CA ASN A 106 -0.91 7.78 9.91
C ASN A 106 0.21 6.82 10.26
N TYR A 107 1.00 6.52 9.24
CA TYR A 107 2.19 5.70 9.26
C TYR A 107 3.34 6.43 8.59
N TYR A 108 4.55 6.23 9.09
CA TYR A 108 5.78 6.56 8.39
C TYR A 108 6.29 5.33 7.63
N VAL A 109 6.60 5.50 6.35
CA VAL A 109 7.24 4.44 5.57
C VAL A 109 8.72 4.39 5.91
N ASN A 110 9.21 3.22 6.32
CA ASN A 110 10.60 3.03 6.71
C ASN A 110 11.44 2.47 5.54
N PRO A 111 12.28 3.29 4.87
CA PRO A 111 13.16 2.83 3.80
C PRO A 111 14.39 2.09 4.33
N PHE A 112 14.69 2.17 5.63
CA PHE A 112 15.93 1.67 6.23
C PHE A 112 15.84 0.23 6.73
N VAL A 113 14.72 -0.46 6.51
CA VAL A 113 14.53 -1.85 6.96
C VAL A 113 15.50 -2.82 6.29
N ASP A 114 15.92 -2.54 5.05
CA ASP A 114 17.01 -3.22 4.37
C ASP A 114 17.60 -2.36 3.25
N ARG A 115 18.76 -2.79 2.73
CA ARG A 115 19.50 -2.09 1.67
C ARG A 115 18.65 -1.93 0.41
N ASP A 116 17.87 -2.95 0.05
CA ASP A 116 17.13 -2.96 -1.20
C ASP A 116 15.93 -2.01 -1.12
N MET A 117 15.28 -1.86 0.05
CA MET A 117 14.28 -0.82 0.32
C MET A 117 14.88 0.55 0.16
N LEU A 118 16.00 0.82 0.83
CA LEU A 118 16.67 2.11 0.74
C LEU A 118 17.05 2.43 -0.70
N SER A 119 17.62 1.46 -1.41
CA SER A 119 18.00 1.61 -2.81
C SER A 119 16.81 1.94 -3.72
N ARG A 120 15.59 1.51 -3.38
CA ARG A 120 14.39 1.93 -4.13
C ARG A 120 14.09 3.40 -3.93
N PHE A 121 14.08 3.88 -2.68
CA PHE A 121 13.83 5.29 -2.38
C PHE A 121 14.91 6.23 -2.91
N LEU A 122 16.16 5.75 -3.00
CA LEU A 122 17.26 6.49 -3.59
C LEU A 122 17.26 6.47 -5.13
N GLY A 123 16.41 5.67 -5.77
CA GLY A 123 16.44 5.51 -7.23
C GLY A 123 17.62 4.67 -7.74
N THR A 124 18.38 4.02 -6.86
CA THR A 124 19.60 3.25 -7.20
C THR A 124 19.36 1.75 -7.36
N GLY A 125 18.12 1.28 -7.15
CA GLY A 125 17.76 -0.14 -7.22
C GLY A 125 17.66 -0.69 -8.64
N ALA A 126 17.87 -2.00 -8.80
CA ALA A 126 17.71 -2.69 -10.08
C ALA A 126 16.28 -2.48 -10.65
N GLY A 127 16.20 -2.06 -11.91
CA GLY A 127 14.94 -1.76 -12.60
C GLY A 127 14.46 -0.30 -12.49
N HIS A 128 15.21 0.60 -11.87
CA HIS A 128 14.95 2.03 -11.94
C HIS A 128 15.71 2.67 -13.12
N VAL A 129 14.97 3.22 -14.09
CA VAL A 129 15.52 4.25 -14.98
C VAL A 129 15.73 5.47 -14.11
N ALA A 130 16.96 5.98 -14.04
CA ALA A 130 17.21 7.24 -13.35
C ALA A 130 16.17 8.26 -13.82
N LEU A 131 15.52 8.98 -12.90
CA LEU A 131 14.88 10.24 -13.23
C LEU A 131 16.02 11.11 -13.75
N GLY A 132 16.23 11.05 -15.06
CA GLY A 132 17.07 11.99 -15.77
C GLY A 132 16.58 13.35 -15.32
N THR A 133 17.53 14.16 -14.86
CA THR A 133 17.33 15.58 -14.67
C THR A 133 16.68 16.12 -15.93
N MET A 134 15.35 16.32 -15.90
CA MET A 134 14.71 17.19 -16.87
C MET A 134 15.19 18.59 -16.49
N SER A 135 16.32 19.00 -17.07
CA SER A 135 16.58 20.41 -17.27
C SER A 135 15.46 20.93 -18.18
N GLU A 136 14.63 21.83 -17.64
CA GLU A 136 13.65 22.58 -18.42
C GLU A 136 14.34 23.37 -19.54
N PRO A 137 13.65 23.60 -20.67
CA PRO A 137 14.12 24.45 -21.77
C PRO A 137 14.19 25.94 -21.39
#